data_AF-A0A9W9IDZ8-F1
#
_entry.id   AF-A0A9W9IDZ8-F1
#
_cell.length_a   1.000
_cell.length_b   1.000
_cell.length_c   1.000
_cell.angle_alpha   90.00
_cell.angle_beta   90.00
_cell.angle_gamma   90.00
#
_symmetry.space_group_name_H-M   'P 1'
#
loop_
_entity.id
_entity.type
_entity.pdbx_description
1 polymer ?
#
loop_
_entity_poly.entity_id
_entity_poly.type
_entity_poly.pdbx_seq_one_letter_code
_entity_poly.pdbx_strand_id
1 'polypeptide(L)'
;MSQTITEFVCFRVKSSVRPEDADNDEGQALLNLFRSTKQQSGHQSSAWGRVVEDEQILVWVLEWSDARGSIAVGHLHPFLADAPQHPTAIYATLNPPLSATSTLTSNPTTEICALPFPSTMSVPETKQLNADLINFRTAVVEQLPPESGPRSWAMGHIDRPSLLPHAKSPSGEAFVHLLVVGWDSVEAHKKAKESAQFVSGIAPIREKMLPPVPGLEMKHVSFQAI
;
A
#
# COMPACT_ATOMS: atom_id res chain seq x y z
N MET A 1 -7.99 19.43 -13.85
CA MET A 1 -7.39 19.34 -12.51
C MET A 1 -6.49 18.12 -12.50
N SER A 2 -5.24 18.24 -12.06
CA SER A 2 -4.31 17.11 -12.01
C SER A 2 -4.68 16.22 -10.82
N GLN A 3 -4.86 14.92 -11.05
CA GLN A 3 -5.16 13.95 -10.00
C GLN A 3 -3.85 13.30 -9.55
N THR A 4 -3.51 13.44 -8.28
CA THR A 4 -2.33 12.80 -7.71
C THR A 4 -2.49 11.27 -7.76
N ILE A 5 -1.47 10.60 -8.29
CA ILE A 5 -1.40 9.14 -8.37
C ILE A 5 -0.30 8.66 -7.44
N THR A 6 -0.61 7.66 -6.61
CA THR A 6 0.38 7.03 -5.73
C THR A 6 0.89 5.74 -6.36
N GLU A 7 2.19 5.63 -6.59
CA GLU A 7 2.86 4.39 -7.01
C GLU A 7 3.41 3.66 -5.77
N PHE A 8 3.11 2.37 -5.65
CA PHE A 8 3.70 1.48 -4.66
C PHE A 8 4.56 0.45 -5.37
N VAL A 9 5.85 0.44 -5.05
CA VAL A 9 6.82 -0.51 -5.57
C VAL A 9 7.26 -1.42 -4.44
N CYS A 10 6.86 -2.69 -4.50
CA CYS A 10 7.23 -3.72 -3.52
C CYS A 10 8.27 -4.66 -4.15
N PHE A 11 9.40 -4.87 -3.49
CA PHE A 11 10.46 -5.73 -4.03
C PHE A 11 11.31 -6.34 -2.91
N ARG A 12 11.81 -7.54 -3.16
CA ARG A 12 12.72 -8.23 -2.24
C ARG A 12 14.17 -7.87 -2.57
N VAL A 13 14.92 -7.40 -1.57
CA VAL A 13 16.33 -7.03 -1.70
C VAL A 13 17.26 -8.13 -1.20
N LYS A 14 18.51 -8.13 -1.68
CA LYS A 14 19.57 -8.98 -1.14
C LYS A 14 19.79 -8.67 0.33
N SER A 15 20.24 -9.65 1.12
CA SER A 15 20.58 -9.45 2.54
C SER A 15 21.75 -8.47 2.76
N SER A 16 22.56 -8.23 1.72
CA SER A 16 23.66 -7.26 1.71
C SER A 16 23.20 -5.81 1.54
N VAL A 17 22.00 -5.58 0.99
CA VAL A 17 21.46 -4.24 0.72
C VAL A 17 20.80 -3.72 1.98
N ARG A 18 21.46 -2.76 2.64
CA ARG A 18 21.03 -2.14 3.91
C ARG A 18 20.99 -0.61 3.81
N PRO A 19 20.00 -0.02 3.15
CA PRO A 19 19.88 1.45 2.99
C PRO A 19 19.82 2.24 4.31
N GLU A 20 19.38 1.61 5.39
CA GLU A 20 19.38 2.12 6.77
C GLU A 20 20.78 2.25 7.39
N ASP A 21 21.77 1.55 6.85
CA ASP A 21 23.16 1.63 7.28
C ASP A 21 23.92 2.63 6.40
N ALA A 22 24.43 3.69 7.02
CA ALA A 22 25.14 4.77 6.33
C ALA A 22 26.44 4.27 5.67
N ASP A 23 27.05 3.21 6.21
CA ASP A 23 28.32 2.64 5.74
C ASP A 23 28.12 1.50 4.73
N ASN A 24 26.86 1.17 4.37
CA ASN A 24 26.54 0.13 3.40
C ASN A 24 26.48 0.69 1.98
N ASP A 25 27.54 0.47 1.19
CA ASP A 25 27.65 0.97 -0.19
C ASP A 25 26.47 0.59 -1.09
N GLU A 26 26.00 -0.66 -1.04
CA GLU A 26 24.86 -1.12 -1.84
C GLU A 26 23.55 -0.42 -1.44
N GLY A 27 23.36 -0.20 -0.14
CA GLY A 27 22.25 0.54 0.45
C GLY A 27 22.29 2.02 0.05
N GLN A 28 23.46 2.66 0.09
CA GLN A 28 23.63 4.03 -0.37
C GLN A 28 23.39 4.17 -1.88
N ALA A 29 23.81 3.18 -2.68
CA ALA A 29 23.51 3.14 -4.11
C ALA A 29 21.99 3.05 -4.37
N LEU A 30 21.25 2.24 -3.59
CA LEU A 30 19.79 2.19 -3.67
C LEU A 30 19.14 3.53 -3.27
N LEU A 31 19.60 4.15 -2.18
CA LEU A 31 19.10 5.47 -1.77
C LEU A 31 19.39 6.55 -2.82
N ASN A 32 20.53 6.48 -3.52
CA ASN A 32 20.84 7.40 -4.60
C ASN A 32 19.88 7.23 -5.79
N LEU A 33 19.46 5.99 -6.10
CA LEU A 33 18.38 5.75 -7.06
C LEU A 33 17.08 6.44 -6.63
N PHE A 34 16.68 6.29 -5.36
CA PHE A 34 15.47 6.96 -4.85
C PHE A 34 15.57 8.48 -4.94
N ARG A 35 16.70 9.06 -4.50
CA ARG A 35 16.97 10.51 -4.56
C ARG A 35 16.98 11.04 -5.99
N SER A 36 17.53 10.28 -6.94
CA SER A 36 17.54 10.68 -8.36
C SER A 36 16.14 10.79 -8.95
N THR A 37 15.18 10.02 -8.43
CA THR A 37 13.79 10.02 -8.89
C THR A 37 13.06 11.31 -8.55
N LYS A 38 13.52 12.06 -7.53
CA LYS A 38 13.02 13.41 -7.22
C LYS A 38 13.20 14.40 -8.38
N GLN A 39 14.12 14.11 -9.31
CA GLN A 39 14.38 14.94 -10.49
C GLN A 39 13.46 14.61 -11.67
N GLN A 40 12.63 13.56 -11.57
CA GLN A 40 11.70 13.21 -12.63
C GLN A 40 10.52 14.17 -12.68
N SER A 41 10.07 14.50 -13.89
CA SER A 41 8.93 15.39 -14.10
C SER A 41 7.68 14.82 -13.43
N GLY A 42 7.01 15.65 -12.64
CA GLY A 42 5.78 15.28 -11.95
C GLY A 42 5.96 14.53 -10.63
N HIS A 43 7.20 14.23 -10.19
CA HIS A 43 7.43 13.71 -8.83
C HIS A 43 6.99 14.75 -7.79
N GLN A 44 6.17 14.35 -6.81
CA GLN A 44 5.72 15.20 -5.71
C GLN A 44 6.40 14.82 -4.39
N SER A 45 6.34 13.55 -4.01
CA SER A 45 6.90 13.04 -2.76
C SER A 45 7.30 11.57 -2.93
N SER A 46 8.21 11.08 -2.08
CA SER A 46 8.43 9.64 -1.96
C SER A 46 8.97 9.27 -0.58
N ALA A 47 8.68 8.03 -0.18
CA ALA A 47 9.13 7.45 1.08
C ALA A 47 9.33 5.94 0.92
N TRP A 48 10.20 5.36 1.72
CA TRP A 48 10.50 3.93 1.66
C TRP A 48 10.57 3.32 3.06
N GLY A 49 10.42 2.00 3.15
CA GLY A 49 10.63 1.28 4.40
C GLY A 49 10.68 -0.23 4.21
N ARG A 50 11.17 -0.93 5.24
CA ARG A 50 11.11 -2.39 5.32
C ARG A 50 9.74 -2.84 5.80
N VAL A 51 9.27 -3.96 5.24
CA VAL A 51 8.09 -4.65 5.74
C VAL A 51 8.43 -5.29 7.09
N VAL A 52 7.60 -5.08 8.11
CA VAL A 52 7.81 -5.62 9.45
C VAL A 52 7.72 -7.15 9.46
N GLU A 53 6.83 -7.72 8.64
CA GLU A 53 6.65 -9.16 8.51
C GLU A 53 7.80 -9.87 7.78
N ASP A 54 8.54 -9.15 6.94
CA ASP A 54 9.68 -9.66 6.18
C ASP A 54 10.65 -8.52 5.86
N GLU A 55 11.71 -8.42 6.66
CA GLU A 55 12.70 -7.35 6.53
C GLU A 55 13.43 -7.36 5.18
N GLN A 56 13.39 -8.44 4.40
CA GLN A 56 13.98 -8.46 3.06
C GLN A 56 13.10 -7.77 2.02
N ILE A 57 11.86 -7.44 2.33
CA ILE A 57 10.97 -6.72 1.43
C ILE A 57 11.02 -5.23 1.74
N LEU A 58 11.32 -4.43 0.71
CA LEU A 58 11.15 -2.99 0.72
C LEU A 58 9.86 -2.59 0.02
N VAL A 59 9.22 -1.56 0.56
CA VAL A 59 8.18 -0.82 -0.12
C VAL A 59 8.69 0.59 -0.38
N TRP A 60 8.65 1.04 -1.62
CA TRP A 60 8.90 2.40 -2.02
C TRP A 60 7.61 3.01 -2.57
N VAL A 61 7.16 4.08 -1.94
CA VAL A 61 5.93 4.79 -2.28
C VAL A 61 6.29 6.14 -2.89
N LEU A 62 5.68 6.48 -4.02
CA LEU A 62 5.87 7.74 -4.71
C LEU A 62 4.52 8.40 -5.00
N GLU A 63 4.41 9.71 -4.83
CA GLU A 63 3.28 10.49 -5.34
C GLU A 63 3.70 11.24 -6.61
N TRP A 64 2.88 11.09 -7.64
CA TRP A 64 3.02 11.72 -8.93
C TRP A 64 1.92 12.74 -9.16
N SER A 65 2.23 13.83 -9.86
CA SER A 65 1.25 14.86 -10.21
C SER A 65 0.18 14.36 -11.18
N ASP A 66 0.47 13.33 -11.97
CA ASP A 66 -0.46 12.70 -12.90
C ASP A 66 -0.11 11.23 -13.21
N ALA A 67 -1.01 10.56 -13.94
CA ALA A 67 -0.92 9.13 -14.25
C ALA A 67 0.23 8.71 -15.17
N ARG A 68 1.02 9.65 -15.72
CA ARG A 68 2.21 9.34 -16.51
C ARG A 68 3.44 9.08 -15.64
N GLY A 69 3.39 9.47 -14.37
CA GLY A 69 4.43 9.17 -13.41
C GLY A 69 4.63 7.66 -13.22
N SER A 70 5.89 7.25 -13.21
CA SER A 70 6.32 5.87 -13.08
C SER A 70 7.82 5.83 -12.89
N ILE A 71 8.29 4.95 -12.01
CA ILE A 71 9.71 4.59 -12.01
C ILE A 71 10.02 3.56 -13.11
N ALA A 72 11.28 3.47 -13.52
CA ALA A 72 11.78 2.35 -14.31
C ALA A 72 12.19 1.22 -13.35
N VAL A 73 11.26 0.28 -13.11
CA VAL A 73 11.45 -0.87 -12.19
C VAL A 73 12.73 -1.66 -12.49
N GLY A 74 13.16 -1.72 -13.76
CA GLY A 74 14.41 -2.40 -14.15
C GLY A 74 15.68 -1.80 -13.53
N HIS A 75 15.66 -0.55 -13.05
CA HIS A 75 16.78 0.03 -12.30
C HIS A 75 16.97 -0.59 -10.91
N LEU A 76 15.99 -1.35 -10.41
CA LEU A 76 16.09 -2.05 -9.14
C LEU A 76 16.89 -3.35 -9.24
N HIS A 77 17.09 -3.92 -10.45
CA HIS A 77 17.74 -5.22 -10.66
C HIS A 77 19.05 -5.43 -9.87
N PRO A 78 19.98 -4.44 -9.77
CA PRO A 78 21.21 -4.62 -9.02
C PRO A 78 21.02 -4.92 -7.53
N PHE A 79 19.85 -4.60 -6.96
CA PHE A 79 19.57 -4.70 -5.53
C PHE A 79 18.67 -5.89 -5.18
N LEU A 80 18.10 -6.56 -6.18
CA LEU A 80 17.12 -7.62 -5.94
C LEU A 80 17.78 -8.90 -5.44
N ALA A 81 17.10 -9.58 -4.52
CA ALA A 81 17.45 -10.95 -4.17
C ALA A 81 17.24 -11.88 -5.37
N ASP A 82 17.99 -12.98 -5.41
CA ASP A 82 17.70 -14.09 -6.33
C ASP A 82 16.49 -14.86 -5.81
N ALA A 83 15.30 -14.37 -6.16
CA ALA A 83 14.03 -14.89 -5.72
C ALA A 83 13.06 -14.97 -6.91
N PRO A 84 12.13 -15.94 -6.92
CA PRO A 84 11.16 -16.07 -8.01
C PRO A 84 10.18 -14.89 -8.10
N GLN A 85 10.10 -14.06 -7.05
CA GLN A 85 9.19 -12.93 -6.99
C GLN A 85 9.83 -11.67 -7.58
N HIS A 86 9.31 -11.24 -8.73
CA HIS A 86 9.70 -9.98 -9.36
C HIS A 86 9.15 -8.76 -8.59
N PRO A 87 9.78 -7.57 -8.74
CA PRO A 87 9.22 -6.34 -8.23
C PRO A 87 7.79 -6.11 -8.71
N THR A 88 6.92 -5.72 -7.80
CA THR A 88 5.52 -5.41 -8.10
C THR A 88 5.34 -3.90 -8.01
N ALA A 89 4.85 -3.29 -9.09
CA ALA A 89 4.46 -1.87 -9.11
C ALA A 89 2.96 -1.76 -9.33
N ILE A 90 2.27 -1.08 -8.41
CA ILE A 90 0.85 -0.76 -8.52
C ILE A 90 0.65 0.74 -8.37
N TYR A 91 -0.35 1.27 -9.04
CA TYR A 91 -0.69 2.69 -9.00
C TYR A 91 -2.10 2.83 -8.49
N ALA A 92 -2.31 3.70 -7.51
CA ALA A 92 -3.60 3.91 -6.89
C ALA A 92 -3.91 5.40 -6.75
N THR A 93 -5.16 5.74 -7.03
CA THR A 93 -5.76 7.01 -6.65
C THR A 93 -6.30 6.87 -5.24
N LEU A 94 -5.68 7.55 -4.29
CA LEU A 94 -6.08 7.53 -2.89
C LEU A 94 -6.84 8.79 -2.52
N ASN A 95 -7.86 8.63 -1.67
CA ASN A 95 -8.60 9.73 -1.08
C ASN A 95 -8.62 9.62 0.45
N PRO A 96 -8.11 10.64 1.17
CA PRO A 96 -7.29 11.73 0.66
C PRO A 96 -5.94 11.23 0.07
N PRO A 97 -5.23 12.04 -0.75
CA PRO A 97 -3.84 11.76 -1.12
C PRO A 97 -2.93 11.60 0.11
N LEU A 98 -1.84 10.86 0.00
CA LEU A 98 -0.96 10.56 1.14
C LEU A 98 -0.23 11.80 1.65
N SER A 99 0.13 12.71 0.75
CA SER A 99 0.66 14.05 1.06
C SER A 99 -0.26 14.88 1.95
N ALA A 100 -1.58 14.67 1.88
CA ALA A 100 -2.54 15.43 2.68
C ALA A 100 -2.70 14.90 4.11
N THR A 101 -2.15 13.73 4.43
CA THR A 101 -2.35 13.05 5.72
C THR A 101 -1.06 12.74 6.47
N SER A 102 0.09 13.16 5.95
CA SER A 102 1.43 12.80 6.46
C SER A 102 1.60 11.28 6.66
N THR A 103 0.82 10.47 5.94
CA THR A 103 0.70 9.03 6.21
C THR A 103 2.06 8.31 6.11
N LEU A 104 2.92 8.80 5.22
CA LEU A 104 4.25 8.23 4.95
C LEU A 104 5.38 8.83 5.80
N THR A 105 5.10 9.84 6.64
CA THR A 105 6.16 10.62 7.32
C THR A 105 5.96 10.77 8.82
N SER A 106 4.72 10.71 9.32
CA SER A 106 4.41 10.91 10.74
C SER A 106 3.93 9.67 11.48
N ASN A 107 3.56 8.61 10.76
CA ASN A 107 3.06 7.39 11.38
C ASN A 107 4.22 6.48 11.81
N PRO A 108 4.25 6.00 13.07
CA PRO A 108 5.21 4.98 13.49
C PRO A 108 5.11 3.71 12.64
N THR A 109 3.89 3.33 12.25
CA THR A 109 3.63 2.19 11.39
C THR A 109 2.51 2.52 10.40
N THR A 110 2.68 2.13 9.14
CA THR A 110 1.67 2.22 8.10
C THR A 110 1.31 0.83 7.61
N GLU A 111 0.04 0.49 7.70
CA GLU A 111 -0.55 -0.68 7.05
C GLU A 111 -0.81 -0.36 5.57
N ILE A 112 -0.37 -1.25 4.67
CA ILE A 112 -0.82 -1.29 3.28
C ILE A 112 -1.62 -2.58 3.12
N CYS A 113 -2.91 -2.45 2.80
CA CYS A 113 -3.82 -3.58 2.73
C CYS A 113 -4.58 -3.58 1.40
N ALA A 114 -4.28 -4.55 0.55
CA ALA A 114 -4.99 -4.78 -0.70
C ALA A 114 -6.20 -5.68 -0.47
N LEU A 115 -7.36 -5.23 -0.93
CA LEU A 115 -8.63 -5.94 -0.82
C LEU A 115 -9.08 -6.35 -2.24
N PRO A 116 -8.78 -7.59 -2.67
CA PRO A 116 -9.18 -8.07 -4.00
C PRO A 116 -10.63 -8.53 -4.03
N PHE A 117 -11.32 -8.22 -5.14
CA PHE A 117 -12.70 -8.58 -5.40
C PHE A 117 -12.86 -9.11 -6.83
N PRO A 118 -13.84 -10.01 -7.08
CA PRO A 118 -14.08 -10.54 -8.43
C PRO A 118 -14.35 -9.44 -9.46
N SER A 119 -13.69 -9.48 -10.63
CA SER A 119 -13.97 -8.51 -11.70
C SER A 119 -15.37 -8.66 -12.33
N THR A 120 -16.07 -9.75 -12.01
CA THR A 120 -17.42 -10.06 -12.49
C THR A 120 -18.54 -9.54 -11.59
N MET A 121 -18.23 -8.79 -10.52
CA MET A 121 -19.26 -8.20 -9.66
C MET A 121 -20.19 -7.29 -10.48
N SER A 122 -21.49 -7.44 -10.24
CA SER A 122 -22.51 -6.60 -10.85
C SER A 122 -22.49 -5.18 -10.28
N VAL A 123 -23.06 -4.22 -11.03
CA VAL A 123 -23.14 -2.81 -10.59
C VAL A 123 -23.81 -2.65 -9.19
N PRO A 124 -24.92 -3.34 -8.87
CA PRO A 124 -25.49 -3.29 -7.52
C PRO A 124 -24.53 -3.82 -6.45
N GLU A 125 -23.82 -4.91 -6.71
CA GLU A 125 -22.85 -5.49 -5.76
C GLU A 125 -21.67 -4.54 -5.53
N THR A 126 -21.14 -3.92 -6.59
CA THR A 126 -20.07 -2.92 -6.49
C THR A 126 -20.54 -1.68 -5.71
N LYS A 127 -21.77 -1.21 -5.92
CA LYS A 127 -22.35 -0.11 -5.15
C LYS A 127 -22.45 -0.46 -3.66
N GLN A 128 -22.92 -1.66 -3.34
CA GLN A 128 -23.01 -2.12 -1.96
C GLN A 128 -21.62 -2.24 -1.34
N LEU A 129 -20.64 -2.80 -2.05
CA LEU A 129 -19.25 -2.87 -1.59
C LEU A 129 -18.69 -1.48 -1.26
N ASN A 130 -18.92 -0.48 -2.12
CA ASN A 130 -18.49 0.89 -1.86
C ASN A 130 -19.14 1.47 -0.60
N ALA A 131 -20.43 1.20 -0.38
CA ALA A 131 -21.11 1.60 0.85
C ALA A 131 -20.51 0.88 2.08
N ASP A 132 -20.22 -0.41 1.97
CA ASP A 132 -19.61 -1.21 3.04
C ASP A 132 -18.19 -0.69 3.39
N LEU A 133 -17.39 -0.32 2.38
CA LEU A 133 -16.07 0.30 2.57
C LEU A 133 -16.14 1.66 3.28
N ILE A 134 -17.14 2.48 2.94
CA ILE A 134 -17.38 3.76 3.63
C ILE A 134 -17.80 3.51 5.08
N ASN A 135 -18.72 2.58 5.31
CA ASN A 135 -19.18 2.22 6.65
C ASN A 135 -18.03 1.67 7.50
N PHE A 136 -17.16 0.85 6.92
CA PHE A 136 -15.98 0.33 7.61
C PHE A 136 -15.01 1.43 8.00
N ARG A 137 -14.74 2.40 7.10
CA ARG A 137 -13.96 3.59 7.44
C ARG A 137 -14.59 4.33 8.62
N THR A 138 -15.90 4.59 8.60
CA THR A 138 -16.59 5.25 9.71
C THR A 138 -16.48 4.44 11.01
N ALA A 139 -16.66 3.13 10.97
CA ALA A 139 -16.54 2.26 12.13
C ALA A 139 -15.15 2.33 12.77
N VAL A 140 -14.09 2.36 11.97
CA VAL A 140 -12.70 2.35 12.45
C VAL A 140 -12.19 3.74 12.82
N VAL A 141 -12.54 4.77 12.06
CA VAL A 141 -12.03 6.13 12.24
C VAL A 141 -12.86 6.93 13.26
N GLU A 142 -14.18 6.74 13.28
CA GLU A 142 -15.09 7.60 14.06
C GLU A 142 -15.68 6.90 15.29
N GLN A 143 -15.85 5.57 15.24
CA GLN A 143 -16.54 4.83 16.31
C GLN A 143 -15.60 4.08 17.26
N LEU A 144 -14.32 3.93 16.90
CA LEU A 144 -13.31 3.48 17.84
C LEU A 144 -12.93 4.60 18.81
N PRO A 145 -12.55 4.27 20.06
CA PRO A 145 -11.89 5.23 20.93
C PRO A 145 -10.68 5.87 20.21
N PRO A 146 -10.45 7.19 20.31
CA PRO A 146 -9.39 7.88 19.57
C PRO A 146 -8.00 7.24 19.71
N GLU A 147 -7.67 6.69 20.89
CA GLU A 147 -6.42 6.00 21.19
C GLU A 147 -6.32 4.58 20.59
N SER A 148 -7.44 4.05 20.12
CA SER A 148 -7.54 2.73 19.48
C SER A 148 -7.81 2.83 17.98
N GLY A 149 -8.12 4.03 17.49
CA GLY A 149 -8.33 4.33 16.08
C GLY A 149 -7.01 4.57 15.32
N PRO A 150 -7.07 4.65 14.00
CA PRO A 150 -5.91 4.93 13.18
C PRO A 150 -5.49 6.41 13.27
N ARG A 151 -4.19 6.67 13.17
CA ARG A 151 -3.61 8.03 13.09
C ARG A 151 -3.90 8.71 11.77
N SER A 152 -3.98 7.94 10.70
CA SER A 152 -4.31 8.42 9.36
C SER A 152 -5.07 7.35 8.58
N TRP A 153 -5.83 7.80 7.58
CA TRP A 153 -6.58 6.91 6.71
C TRP A 153 -6.57 7.45 5.29
N ALA A 154 -6.18 6.61 4.34
CA ALA A 154 -6.39 6.83 2.92
C ALA A 154 -6.92 5.55 2.28
N MET A 155 -7.85 5.70 1.34
CA MET A 155 -8.44 4.56 0.63
C MET A 155 -8.63 4.90 -0.84
N GLY A 156 -8.50 3.89 -1.69
CA GLY A 156 -8.70 4.04 -3.13
C GLY A 156 -8.87 2.73 -3.84
N HIS A 157 -8.62 2.77 -5.16
CA HIS A 157 -8.53 1.59 -6.00
C HIS A 157 -7.21 1.60 -6.75
N ILE A 158 -6.73 0.41 -7.12
CA ILE A 158 -5.59 0.28 -8.01
C ILE A 158 -6.06 0.63 -9.44
N ASP A 159 -5.49 1.70 -9.99
CA ASP A 159 -5.73 2.16 -11.36
C ASP A 159 -4.89 1.38 -12.38
N ARG A 160 -3.66 1.01 -11.99
CA ARG A 160 -2.73 0.34 -12.90
C ARG A 160 -1.94 -0.77 -12.16
N PRO A 161 -1.97 -2.01 -12.67
CA PRO A 161 -2.99 -2.50 -13.61
C PRO A 161 -4.39 -2.46 -12.94
N SER A 162 -5.42 -2.11 -13.69
CA SER A 162 -6.80 -2.00 -13.15
C SER A 162 -7.40 -3.36 -12.77
N LEU A 163 -6.89 -4.43 -13.39
CA LEU A 163 -7.22 -5.82 -13.09
C LEU A 163 -5.93 -6.59 -12.84
N LEU A 164 -5.96 -7.46 -11.85
CA LEU A 164 -4.85 -8.34 -11.47
C LEU A 164 -5.26 -9.80 -11.68
N PRO A 165 -4.37 -10.66 -12.19
CA PRO A 165 -4.62 -12.09 -12.25
C PRO A 165 -4.94 -12.66 -10.87
N HIS A 166 -6.02 -13.45 -10.78
CA HIS A 166 -6.48 -14.05 -9.53
C HIS A 166 -7.16 -15.40 -9.77
N ALA A 167 -6.47 -16.49 -9.41
CA ALA A 167 -6.90 -17.86 -9.71
C ALA A 167 -8.24 -18.29 -9.08
N LYS A 168 -8.68 -17.62 -8.00
CA LYS A 168 -9.99 -17.88 -7.37
C LYS A 168 -11.11 -16.95 -7.84
N SER A 169 -10.81 -16.01 -8.74
CA SER A 169 -11.85 -15.18 -9.36
C SER A 169 -12.56 -15.96 -10.46
N PRO A 170 -13.89 -15.85 -10.64
CA PRO A 170 -14.63 -16.50 -11.73
C PRO A 170 -14.10 -16.16 -13.14
N SER A 171 -13.60 -14.95 -13.34
CA SER A 171 -12.98 -14.49 -14.60
C SER A 171 -11.49 -14.79 -14.69
N GLY A 172 -10.86 -15.24 -13.61
CA GLY A 172 -9.40 -15.26 -13.48
C GLY A 172 -8.77 -13.90 -13.17
N GLU A 173 -9.57 -12.84 -12.97
CA GLU A 173 -9.09 -11.48 -12.70
C GLU A 173 -9.83 -10.83 -11.52
N ALA A 174 -9.13 -9.99 -10.77
CA ALA A 174 -9.67 -9.23 -9.65
C ALA A 174 -9.38 -7.74 -9.80
N PHE A 175 -10.34 -6.89 -9.42
CA PHE A 175 -10.03 -5.50 -9.12
C PHE A 175 -9.68 -5.38 -7.63
N VAL A 176 -8.91 -4.35 -7.27
CA VAL A 176 -8.37 -4.22 -5.92
C VAL A 176 -8.64 -2.84 -5.36
N HIS A 177 -9.27 -2.80 -4.18
CA HIS A 177 -9.25 -1.63 -3.32
C HIS A 177 -7.98 -1.63 -2.48
N LEU A 178 -7.42 -0.45 -2.25
CA LEU A 178 -6.22 -0.28 -1.44
C LEU A 178 -6.55 0.58 -0.22
N LEU A 179 -6.23 0.07 0.97
CA LEU A 179 -6.22 0.81 2.22
C LEU A 179 -4.78 1.13 2.59
N VAL A 180 -4.54 2.38 2.99
CA VAL A 180 -3.26 2.83 3.56
C VAL A 180 -3.58 3.51 4.88
N VAL A 181 -3.25 2.85 5.98
CA VAL A 181 -3.74 3.20 7.31
C VAL A 181 -2.57 3.40 8.27
N GLY A 182 -2.55 4.55 8.95
CA GLY A 182 -1.54 4.88 9.95
C GLY A 182 -1.90 4.34 11.32
N TRP A 183 -0.95 3.72 12.00
CA TRP A 183 -1.12 3.15 13.33
C TRP A 183 0.01 3.57 14.26
N ASP A 184 -0.28 3.58 15.57
CA ASP A 184 0.71 3.77 16.63
C ASP A 184 1.78 2.67 16.66
N SER A 185 1.38 1.45 16.32
CA SER A 185 2.23 0.27 16.21
C SER A 185 1.47 -0.85 15.52
N VAL A 186 2.18 -1.92 15.13
CA VAL A 186 1.57 -3.16 14.67
C VAL A 186 0.60 -3.74 15.72
N GLU A 187 0.95 -3.66 17.01
CA GLU A 187 0.10 -4.17 18.09
C GLU A 187 -1.17 -3.32 18.29
N ALA A 188 -1.09 -2.01 18.07
CA ALA A 188 -2.27 -1.15 18.09
C ALA A 188 -3.26 -1.55 16.98
N HIS A 189 -2.77 -1.80 15.76
CA HIS A 189 -3.62 -2.33 14.69
C HIS A 189 -4.23 -3.69 15.08
N LYS A 190 -3.42 -4.64 15.55
CA LYS A 190 -3.92 -5.97 15.95
C LYS A 190 -5.03 -5.86 16.99
N LYS A 191 -4.86 -5.02 18.02
CA LYS A 191 -5.88 -4.77 19.04
C LYS A 191 -7.14 -4.12 18.45
N ALA A 192 -7.00 -3.17 17.53
CA ALA A 192 -8.14 -2.57 16.84
C ALA A 192 -8.97 -3.63 16.10
N LYS A 193 -8.32 -4.63 15.48
CA LYS A 193 -8.99 -5.75 14.78
C LYS A 193 -9.85 -6.64 15.69
N GLU A 194 -9.60 -6.63 17.00
CA GLU A 194 -10.35 -7.41 17.98
C GLU A 194 -11.60 -6.68 18.48
N SER A 195 -11.71 -5.38 18.21
CA SER A 195 -12.87 -4.58 18.59
C SER A 195 -14.15 -5.00 17.87
N ALA A 196 -15.29 -4.86 18.53
CA ALA A 196 -16.59 -5.18 17.95
C ALA A 196 -16.89 -4.31 16.71
N GLN A 197 -16.48 -3.04 16.74
CA GLN A 197 -16.67 -2.09 15.64
C GLN A 197 -15.88 -2.51 14.41
N PHE A 198 -14.60 -2.90 14.57
CA PHE A 198 -13.80 -3.39 13.45
C PHE A 198 -14.36 -4.70 12.90
N VAL A 199 -14.63 -5.68 13.78
CA VAL A 199 -15.13 -7.01 13.39
C VAL A 199 -16.45 -6.89 12.62
N SER A 200 -17.41 -6.12 13.14
CA SER A 200 -18.70 -5.93 12.47
C SER A 200 -18.57 -5.12 11.18
N GLY A 201 -17.73 -4.07 11.16
CA GLY A 201 -17.53 -3.23 9.99
C GLY A 201 -16.86 -3.93 8.81
N ILE A 202 -15.86 -4.80 9.07
CA ILE A 202 -15.12 -5.50 8.00
C ILE A 202 -15.84 -6.75 7.48
N ALA A 203 -16.76 -7.33 8.26
CA ALA A 203 -17.48 -8.56 7.92
C ALA A 203 -18.12 -8.54 6.52
N PRO A 204 -18.96 -7.56 6.14
CA PRO A 204 -19.62 -7.54 4.82
C PRO A 204 -18.62 -7.40 3.65
N ILE A 205 -17.45 -6.82 3.91
CA ILE A 205 -16.37 -6.70 2.93
C ILE A 205 -15.70 -8.06 2.74
N ARG A 206 -15.34 -8.74 3.84
CA ARG A 206 -14.68 -10.05 3.83
C ARG A 206 -15.51 -11.14 3.16
N GLU A 207 -16.84 -11.10 3.29
CA GLU A 207 -17.74 -12.03 2.62
C GLU A 207 -17.61 -12.00 1.09
N LYS A 208 -17.21 -10.86 0.53
CA LYS A 208 -17.06 -10.63 -0.92
C LYS A 208 -15.61 -10.71 -1.39
N MET A 209 -14.65 -10.63 -0.47
CA MET A 209 -13.24 -10.61 -0.79
C MET A 209 -12.77 -11.96 -1.32
N LEU A 210 -11.89 -11.88 -2.31
CA LEU A 210 -11.04 -12.99 -2.68
C LEU A 210 -9.89 -13.14 -1.68
N PRO A 211 -9.21 -14.30 -1.64
CA PRO A 211 -7.94 -14.43 -0.94
C PRO A 211 -6.93 -13.35 -1.38
N PRO A 212 -5.91 -13.02 -0.55
CA PRO A 212 -4.90 -12.04 -0.92
C PRO A 212 -4.21 -12.35 -2.26
N VAL A 213 -3.96 -11.32 -3.06
CA VAL A 213 -3.14 -11.43 -4.28
C VAL A 213 -1.68 -11.63 -3.87
N PRO A 214 -0.98 -12.65 -4.41
CA PRO A 214 0.43 -12.86 -4.11
C PRO A 214 1.30 -11.61 -4.34
N GLY A 215 2.06 -11.19 -3.32
CA GLY A 215 2.89 -9.99 -3.33
C GLY A 215 2.19 -8.69 -2.88
N LEU A 216 0.86 -8.71 -2.81
CA LEU A 216 0.04 -7.60 -2.30
C LEU A 216 -0.65 -7.97 -0.99
N GLU A 217 -0.12 -8.94 -0.25
CA GLU A 217 -0.60 -9.26 1.09
C GLU A 217 -0.52 -8.02 2.00
N MET A 218 -1.37 -7.98 3.01
CA MET A 218 -1.32 -6.93 4.02
C MET A 218 0.06 -6.92 4.68
N LYS A 219 0.64 -5.73 4.77
CA LYS A 219 1.99 -5.52 5.29
C LYS A 219 2.05 -4.26 6.12
N HIS A 220 2.92 -4.25 7.13
CA HIS A 220 3.23 -3.06 7.91
C HIS A 220 4.59 -2.52 7.52
N VAL A 221 4.69 -1.20 7.37
CA VAL A 221 5.93 -0.52 7.00
C VAL A 221 6.11 0.72 7.86
N SER A 222 7.32 0.90 8.39
CA SER A 222 7.74 2.17 8.97
C SER A 222 8.46 2.97 7.89
N PHE A 223 7.81 4.02 7.40
CA PHE A 223 8.30 4.80 6.27
C PHE A 223 9.29 5.89 6.68
N GLN A 224 10.25 6.13 5.79
CA GLN A 224 11.24 7.20 5.86
C GLN A 224 11.18 8.00 4.56
N ALA A 225 11.02 9.32 4.67
CA ALA A 225 10.99 10.21 3.52
C ALA A 225 12.36 10.26 2.81
N ILE A 226 12.33 10.50 1.49
CA ILE A 226 13.50 10.66 0.62
C ILE A 226 13.76 12.13 0.28
#